data_AF-A0A259LHS7-F1
#
_entry.id   AF-A0A259LHS7-F1
#
_cell.length_a   1.000
_cell.length_b   1.000
_cell.length_c   1.000
_cell.angle_alpha   90.00
_cell.angle_beta   90.00
_cell.angle_gamma   90.00
#
_symmetry.space_group_name_H-M   'P 1'
#
loop_
_entity.id
_entity.type
_entity.pdbx_description
1 polymer ?
#
loop_
_entity_poly.entity_id
_entity_poly.type
_entity_poly.pdbx_seq_one_letter_code
_entity_poly.pdbx_strand_id
1 'polypeptide(L)'
;MSFEHGLLVLDDSKTGKSIRPLGAAAIVLLRGITRKPGSDFVFPAERGDGHFQGTKGVWTKVVAKAELPGVTPHTLRHTMGSTAVSYGEGLPLTGAILGHANARSTAIYAHVQHDPSRRAANRISGKIAEALAGKNEASAQSGQSDGHEHRIAESEVA
;
A
#
# COMPACT_ATOMS: atom_id res chain seq x y z
N MET A 1 16.81 -7.85 -4.29
CA MET A 1 15.82 -7.01 -3.57
C MET A 1 16.39 -5.61 -3.44
N SER A 2 15.57 -4.58 -3.65
CA SER A 2 15.99 -3.18 -3.44
C SER A 2 15.17 -2.58 -2.31
N PHE A 3 15.67 -2.67 -1.08
CA PHE A 3 14.96 -2.15 0.10
C PHE A 3 14.78 -0.63 0.07
N GLU A 4 15.75 0.10 -0.50
CA GLU A 4 15.70 1.56 -0.67
C GLU A 4 14.51 2.02 -1.52
N HIS A 5 14.13 1.22 -2.51
CA HIS A 5 13.01 1.52 -3.41
C HIS A 5 11.72 0.82 -2.99
N GLY A 6 11.75 0.00 -1.93
CA GLY A 6 10.60 -0.82 -1.52
C GLY A 6 10.15 -1.80 -2.60
N LEU A 7 11.09 -2.37 -3.36
CA LEU A 7 10.79 -3.28 -4.48
C LEU A 7 11.36 -4.67 -4.24
N LEU A 8 10.51 -5.68 -4.43
CA LEU A 8 10.89 -7.05 -4.64
C LEU A 8 11.09 -7.28 -6.14
N VAL A 9 12.34 -7.53 -6.54
CA VAL A 9 12.72 -7.90 -7.90
C VAL A 9 13.01 -9.40 -7.91
N LEU A 10 12.26 -10.15 -8.70
CA LEU A 10 12.44 -11.57 -8.96
C LEU A 10 12.84 -11.71 -10.42
N ASP A 11 14.10 -12.06 -10.68
CA ASP A 11 14.61 -12.16 -12.05
C ASP A 11 14.08 -13.40 -12.78
N ASP A 12 13.92 -14.51 -12.04
CA ASP A 12 13.29 -15.73 -12.51
C ASP A 12 12.00 -16.02 -11.73
N SER A 13 10.88 -16.04 -12.45
CA SER A 13 9.58 -16.42 -11.91
C SER A 13 8.79 -17.18 -12.98
N LYS A 14 7.65 -17.79 -12.59
CA LYS A 14 6.78 -18.53 -13.51
C LYS A 14 6.41 -17.76 -14.79
N THR A 15 6.47 -16.43 -14.76
CA THR A 15 6.13 -15.55 -15.89
C THR A 15 7.29 -14.64 -16.31
N GLY A 16 8.54 -15.01 -16.00
CA GLY A 16 9.73 -14.18 -16.22
C GLY A 16 9.94 -13.13 -15.13
N LYS A 17 10.66 -12.05 -15.45
CA LYS A 17 11.00 -11.00 -14.49
C LYS A 17 9.74 -10.40 -13.86
N SER A 18 9.67 -10.41 -12.53
CA SER A 18 8.55 -9.88 -11.76
C SER A 18 9.05 -8.84 -10.75
N ILE A 19 8.51 -7.62 -10.86
CA ILE A 19 8.78 -6.54 -9.91
C ILE A 19 7.50 -6.30 -9.11
N ARG A 20 7.60 -6.29 -7.78
CA ARG A 20 6.46 -6.14 -6.88
C ARG A 20 6.76 -5.09 -5.81
N PRO A 21 5.86 -4.14 -5.54
CA PRO A 21 6.01 -3.23 -4.43
C PRO A 21 5.94 -4.00 -3.10
N LEU A 22 6.78 -3.61 -2.15
CA LEU A 22 6.78 -4.10 -0.77
C LEU A 22 6.27 -3.00 0.15
N GLY A 23 5.27 -3.32 0.97
CA GLY A 23 4.80 -2.41 2.01
C GLY A 23 5.89 -2.17 3.06
N ALA A 24 5.87 -0.97 3.66
CA ALA A 24 6.86 -0.57 4.67
C ALA A 24 7.00 -1.59 5.82
N ALA A 25 5.89 -2.14 6.30
CA ALA A 25 5.90 -3.17 7.35
C ALA A 25 6.68 -4.44 6.93
N ALA A 26 6.55 -4.88 5.67
CA ALA A 26 7.31 -6.01 5.16
C ALA A 26 8.81 -5.68 5.06
N ILE A 27 9.16 -4.45 4.66
CA ILE A 27 10.56 -4.00 4.60
C ILE A 27 11.20 -4.02 5.99
N VAL A 28 10.50 -3.52 7.01
CA VAL A 28 10.98 -3.55 8.41
C VAL A 28 11.28 -4.98 8.86
N LEU A 29 10.35 -5.91 8.63
CA LEU A 29 10.56 -7.32 8.97
C LEU A 29 11.76 -7.92 8.23
N LEU A 30 11.88 -7.67 6.92
CA LEU A 30 12.96 -8.21 6.10
C LEU A 30 14.34 -7.64 6.47
N ARG A 31 14.40 -6.37 6.91
CA ARG A 31 15.63 -5.74 7.42
C ARG A 31 16.07 -6.34 8.75
N GLY A 32 15.13 -6.83 9.56
CA GLY A 32 15.43 -7.50 10.83
C GLY A 32 15.96 -8.93 10.69
N ILE A 33 15.99 -9.51 9.50
CA ILE A 33 16.48 -10.88 9.28
C ILE A 33 18.01 -10.87 9.21
N THR A 34 18.65 -11.59 10.13
CA THR A 34 20.10 -11.85 10.09
C THR A 34 20.47 -12.61 8.82
N ARG A 35 21.36 -12.03 8.01
CA ARG A 35 21.85 -12.66 6.78
C ARG A 35 22.93 -13.69 7.10
N LYS A 36 22.80 -14.88 6.53
CA LYS A 36 23.84 -15.92 6.58
C LYS A 36 24.97 -15.54 5.62
N PRO A 37 26.22 -15.36 6.09
CA PRO A 37 27.34 -15.08 5.21
C PRO A 37 27.48 -16.16 4.12
N GLY A 38 27.72 -15.73 2.88
CA GLY A 38 27.90 -16.65 1.74
C GLY A 38 26.61 -17.27 1.19
N SER A 39 25.43 -16.85 1.65
CA SER A 39 24.14 -17.30 1.08
C SER A 39 23.44 -16.21 0.28
N ASP A 40 22.98 -16.56 -0.92
CA ASP A 40 22.20 -15.67 -1.78
C ASP A 40 20.72 -15.56 -1.37
N PHE A 41 20.26 -16.44 -0.46
CA PHE A 41 18.85 -16.53 -0.09
C PHE A 41 18.49 -15.61 1.08
N VAL A 42 17.30 -15.00 0.99
CA VAL A 42 16.70 -14.24 2.12
C VAL A 42 16.35 -15.16 3.29
N PHE A 43 15.86 -16.35 2.96
CA PHE A 43 15.57 -17.42 3.92
C PHE A 43 16.44 -18.62 3.55
N PRO A 44 17.67 -18.71 4.06
CA PRO A 44 18.57 -19.82 3.76
C PRO A 44 18.08 -21.12 4.41
N ALA A 45 18.47 -22.26 3.84
CA ALA A 45 18.28 -23.55 4.48
C ALA A 45 19.14 -23.66 5.75
N GLU A 46 18.64 -24.39 6.74
CA GLU A 46 19.38 -24.69 7.97
C GLU A 46 20.59 -25.60 7.68
N ARG A 47 20.46 -26.50 6.69
CA ARG A 47 21.52 -27.40 6.21
C ARG A 47 21.65 -27.30 4.69
N GLY A 48 22.89 -27.32 4.21
CA GLY A 48 23.23 -27.16 2.79
C GLY A 48 23.18 -25.70 2.31
N ASP A 49 23.30 -25.53 1.00
CA ASP A 49 23.47 -24.24 0.33
C ASP A 49 22.18 -23.72 -0.34
N GLY A 50 21.05 -24.40 -0.11
CA GLY A 50 19.75 -24.06 -0.69
C GLY A 50 18.94 -23.03 0.09
N HIS A 51 17.72 -22.77 -0.39
CA HIS A 51 16.73 -21.97 0.32
C HIS A 51 15.90 -22.80 1.30
N PHE A 52 15.24 -22.12 2.24
CA PHE A 52 14.33 -22.74 3.19
C PHE A 52 13.18 -23.48 2.47
N GLN A 53 12.97 -24.76 2.83
CA GLN A 53 11.91 -25.62 2.27
C GLN A 53 10.84 -26.00 3.30
N GLY A 54 11.02 -25.62 4.58
CA GLY A 54 10.15 -26.01 5.69
C GLY A 54 8.82 -25.24 5.76
N THR A 55 8.47 -24.45 4.75
CA THR A 55 7.33 -23.53 4.76
C THR A 55 6.03 -24.24 5.09
N LYS A 56 5.78 -25.44 4.55
CA LYS A 56 4.55 -26.21 4.83
C LYS A 56 4.42 -26.55 6.31
N GLY A 57 5.50 -26.99 6.96
CA GLY A 57 5.50 -27.36 8.38
C GLY A 57 5.39 -26.14 9.29
N VAL A 58 6.11 -25.06 8.97
CA VAL A 58 6.03 -23.79 9.73
C VAL A 58 4.65 -23.17 9.59
N TRP A 59 4.04 -23.22 8.41
CA TRP A 59 2.73 -22.64 8.15
C TRP A 59 1.65 -23.19 9.09
N THR A 60 1.59 -24.51 9.26
CA THR A 60 0.64 -25.14 10.19
C THR A 60 0.81 -24.63 11.62
N LYS A 61 2.06 -24.44 12.07
CA LYS A 61 2.34 -23.89 13.42
C LYS A 61 1.93 -22.42 13.53
N VAL A 62 2.19 -21.62 12.50
CA VAL A 62 1.80 -20.20 12.45
C VAL A 62 0.28 -20.06 12.51
N VAL A 63 -0.44 -20.83 11.70
CA VAL A 63 -1.91 -20.85 11.69
C VAL A 63 -2.49 -21.26 13.04
N ALA A 64 -1.94 -22.31 13.66
CA ALA A 64 -2.39 -22.76 14.98
C ALA A 64 -2.14 -21.69 16.06
N LYS A 65 -0.95 -21.05 16.05
CA LYS A 65 -0.60 -20.00 17.01
C LYS A 65 -1.42 -18.73 16.82
N ALA A 66 -1.83 -18.42 15.60
CA ALA A 66 -2.65 -17.26 15.28
C ALA A 66 -4.16 -17.53 15.44
N GLU A 67 -4.57 -18.77 15.74
CA GLU A 67 -5.98 -19.17 15.86
C GLU A 67 -6.79 -18.91 14.56
N LEU A 68 -6.16 -19.12 13.40
CA LEU A 68 -6.75 -18.86 12.08
C LEU A 68 -6.94 -20.14 11.23
N PRO A 69 -7.78 -21.09 11.66
CA PRO A 69 -7.91 -22.39 10.99
C PRO A 69 -8.29 -22.24 9.52
N GLY A 70 -7.65 -23.02 8.66
CA GLY A 70 -7.92 -23.02 7.21
C GLY A 70 -7.28 -21.87 6.42
N VAL A 71 -6.61 -20.91 7.08
CA VAL A 71 -5.90 -19.85 6.35
C VAL A 71 -4.66 -20.41 5.67
N THR A 72 -4.51 -20.11 4.39
CA THR A 72 -3.36 -20.49 3.56
C THR A 72 -2.65 -19.25 3.03
N PRO A 73 -1.42 -19.36 2.50
CA PRO A 73 -0.78 -18.24 1.80
C PRO A 73 -1.61 -17.73 0.61
N HIS A 74 -2.39 -18.63 -0.01
CA HIS A 74 -3.32 -18.26 -1.07
C HIS A 74 -4.49 -17.43 -0.53
N THR A 75 -5.02 -17.80 0.65
CA THR A 75 -6.03 -16.99 1.36
C THR A 75 -5.51 -15.60 1.67
N LEU A 76 -4.29 -15.48 2.22
CA LEU A 76 -3.67 -14.17 2.50
C LEU A 76 -3.48 -13.34 1.22
N ARG A 77 -3.08 -13.98 0.12
CA ARG A 77 -2.97 -13.33 -1.18
C ARG A 77 -4.33 -12.83 -1.68
N HIS A 78 -5.40 -13.59 -1.47
CA HIS A 78 -6.75 -13.14 -1.77
C HIS A 78 -7.18 -11.96 -0.92
N THR A 79 -6.89 -11.98 0.38
CA THR A 79 -7.15 -10.85 1.28
C THR A 79 -6.47 -9.59 0.78
N MET A 80 -5.20 -9.65 0.36
CA MET A 80 -4.52 -8.46 -0.19
C MET A 80 -5.25 -7.89 -1.43
N GLY A 81 -5.71 -8.76 -2.34
CA GLY A 81 -6.42 -8.34 -3.54
C GLY A 81 -7.80 -7.74 -3.26
N SER A 82 -8.60 -8.39 -2.42
CA SER A 82 -9.93 -7.89 -2.04
C SER A 82 -9.82 -6.61 -1.23
N THR A 83 -8.87 -6.51 -0.29
CA THR A 83 -8.62 -5.30 0.49
C THR A 83 -8.22 -4.12 -0.39
N ALA A 84 -7.27 -4.30 -1.32
CA ALA A 84 -6.87 -3.23 -2.24
C ALA A 84 -8.08 -2.68 -3.02
N VAL A 85 -8.88 -3.59 -3.58
CA VAL A 85 -10.10 -3.22 -4.31
C VAL A 85 -11.12 -2.51 -3.40
N SER A 86 -11.36 -3.00 -2.19
CA SER A 86 -12.29 -2.37 -1.23
C SER A 86 -11.88 -0.94 -0.86
N TYR A 87 -10.58 -0.65 -0.85
CA TYR A 87 -10.03 0.70 -0.66
C TYR A 87 -10.10 1.57 -1.93
N GLY A 88 -10.58 1.03 -3.04
CA GLY A 88 -10.78 1.75 -4.29
C GLY A 88 -9.63 1.64 -5.29
N GLU A 89 -8.65 0.77 -5.04
CA GLU A 89 -7.54 0.58 -5.98
C GLU A 89 -8.00 -0.11 -7.26
N GLY A 90 -7.62 0.45 -8.41
CA GLY A 90 -7.97 -0.13 -9.70
C GLY A 90 -7.42 -1.56 -9.87
N LEU A 91 -8.11 -2.38 -10.66
CA LEU A 91 -7.68 -3.75 -10.96
C LEU A 91 -6.26 -3.85 -11.56
N PRO A 92 -5.80 -2.92 -12.43
CA PRO A 92 -4.41 -2.97 -12.92
C PRO A 92 -3.37 -2.83 -11.80
N LEU A 93 -3.58 -1.87 -10.89
CA LEU A 93 -2.68 -1.64 -9.76
C LEU A 93 -2.73 -2.80 -8.76
N THR A 94 -3.93 -3.31 -8.46
CA THR A 94 -4.11 -4.51 -7.64
C THR A 94 -3.37 -5.71 -8.25
N GLY A 95 -3.44 -5.89 -9.57
CA GLY A 95 -2.72 -6.94 -10.29
C GLY A 95 -1.20 -6.79 -10.16
N ALA A 96 -0.68 -5.57 -10.26
CA ALA A 96 0.75 -5.28 -10.10
C ALA A 96 1.25 -5.58 -8.67
N ILE A 97 0.49 -5.18 -7.63
CA ILE A 97 0.82 -5.49 -6.23
C ILE A 97 0.90 -7.00 -6.00
N LEU A 98 -0.06 -7.75 -6.54
CA LEU A 98 -0.08 -9.21 -6.44
C LEU A 98 1.00 -9.86 -7.31
N GLY A 99 1.46 -9.20 -8.37
CA GLY A 99 2.35 -9.77 -9.38
C GLY A 99 1.62 -10.75 -10.30
N HIS A 100 0.38 -10.44 -10.69
CA HIS A 100 -0.35 -11.17 -11.74
C HIS A 100 0.13 -10.72 -13.11
N ALA A 101 0.62 -11.66 -13.92
CA ALA A 101 0.91 -11.39 -15.33
C ALA A 101 -0.35 -11.33 -16.19
N ASN A 102 -1.44 -12.00 -15.78
CA ASN A 102 -2.70 -12.05 -16.51
C ASN A 102 -3.79 -11.25 -15.78
N ALA A 103 -4.38 -10.27 -16.46
CA ALA A 103 -5.49 -9.46 -15.95
C ALA A 103 -6.70 -10.32 -15.53
N ARG A 104 -6.93 -11.47 -16.18
CA ARG A 104 -8.00 -12.42 -15.82
C ARG A 104 -7.84 -12.95 -14.40
N SER A 105 -6.61 -13.11 -13.90
CA SER A 105 -6.36 -13.54 -12.52
C SER A 105 -6.73 -12.47 -11.49
N THR A 106 -6.84 -11.21 -11.88
CA THR A 106 -7.28 -10.11 -11.01
C THR A 106 -8.76 -9.79 -11.16
N ALA A 107 -9.38 -10.16 -12.30
CA ALA A 107 -10.80 -9.94 -12.56
C ALA A 107 -11.73 -10.60 -11.51
N ILE A 108 -11.25 -11.63 -10.81
CA ILE A 108 -11.96 -12.24 -9.68
C ILE A 108 -12.31 -11.25 -8.56
N TYR A 109 -11.63 -10.10 -8.47
CA TYR A 109 -11.93 -9.07 -7.46
C TYR A 109 -12.88 -7.97 -7.97
N ALA A 110 -13.26 -7.99 -9.25
CA ALA A 110 -14.08 -6.94 -9.85
C ALA A 110 -15.43 -6.74 -9.14
N HIS A 111 -16.01 -7.81 -8.59
CA HIS A 111 -17.27 -7.72 -7.83
C HIS A 111 -17.15 -6.89 -6.55
N VAL A 112 -15.95 -6.79 -5.95
CA VAL A 112 -15.71 -6.00 -4.74
C VAL A 112 -15.63 -4.50 -5.07
N GLN A 113 -15.41 -4.12 -6.34
CA GLN A 113 -15.33 -2.72 -6.78
C GLN A 113 -16.68 -1.98 -6.81
N HIS A 114 -17.83 -2.65 -6.73
CA HIS A 114 -19.13 -1.98 -6.93
C HIS A 114 -19.38 -0.84 -5.92
N ASP A 115 -19.13 -1.07 -4.63
CA ASP A 115 -19.28 -0.05 -3.58
C ASP A 115 -18.24 1.08 -3.67
N PRO A 116 -16.92 0.80 -3.83
CA PRO A 116 -15.93 1.82 -4.12
C PRO A 116 -16.24 2.65 -5.36
N SER A 117 -16.69 2.01 -6.45
CA SER A 117 -17.02 2.67 -7.71
C SER A 117 -18.19 3.65 -7.54
N ARG A 118 -19.21 3.27 -6.78
CA ARG A 118 -20.34 4.17 -6.46
C ARG A 118 -19.87 5.37 -5.63
N ARG A 119 -19.02 5.15 -4.62
CA ARG A 119 -18.45 6.27 -3.83
C ARG A 119 -17.60 7.20 -4.71
N ALA A 120 -16.79 6.65 -5.60
CA ALA A 120 -15.98 7.42 -6.54
C ALA A 120 -16.87 8.23 -7.51
N ALA A 121 -17.91 7.60 -8.07
CA ALA A 121 -18.88 8.25 -8.93
C ALA A 121 -19.56 9.43 -8.23
N ASN A 122 -20.05 9.23 -6.99
CA ASN A 122 -20.65 10.30 -6.18
C ASN A 122 -19.68 11.46 -5.90
N ARG A 123 -18.41 11.18 -5.62
CA ARG A 123 -17.39 12.20 -5.38
C ARG A 123 -17.13 13.04 -6.64
N ILE A 124 -17.02 12.38 -7.80
CA ILE A 124 -16.76 13.05 -9.07
C ILE A 124 -17.98 13.85 -9.51
N SER A 125 -19.17 13.26 -9.46
CA SER A 125 -20.41 13.95 -9.86
C SER A 125 -20.70 15.14 -8.93
N GLY A 126 -20.42 15.03 -7.63
CA GLY A 126 -20.52 16.14 -6.69
C GLY A 126 -19.63 17.31 -7.07
N LYS A 127 -18.33 17.06 -7.33
CA LYS A 127 -17.39 18.12 -7.79
C LYS A 127 -17.82 18.77 -9.10
N ILE A 128 -18.31 17.96 -10.05
CA ILE A 128 -18.83 18.49 -11.32
C ILE A 128 -20.05 19.38 -11.06
N ALA A 129 -20.98 18.93 -10.21
CA ALA A 129 -22.16 19.71 -9.86
C ALA A 129 -21.82 21.03 -9.14
N GLU A 130 -20.84 21.02 -8.23
CA GLU A 130 -20.34 22.22 -7.56
C GLU A 130 -19.74 23.23 -8.54
N ALA A 131 -18.90 22.75 -9.46
CA ALA A 131 -18.31 23.57 -10.52
C ALA A 131 -19.39 24.17 -11.44
N LEU A 132 -20.39 23.38 -11.84
CA LEU A 132 -21.52 23.84 -12.66
C LEU A 132 -22.43 24.83 -11.93
N ALA A 133 -22.56 24.70 -10.61
CA ALA A 133 -23.34 25.61 -9.77
C ALA A 133 -22.62 26.94 -9.48
N GLY A 134 -21.42 27.17 -10.04
CA GLY A 134 -20.69 28.43 -9.91
C GLY A 134 -19.93 28.60 -8.59
N LYS A 135 -19.74 27.53 -7.79
CA LYS A 135 -18.94 27.57 -6.55
C LYS A 135 -17.47 27.31 -6.89
N ASN A 136 -16.77 28.33 -7.38
CA ASN A 136 -15.31 28.32 -7.43
C ASN A 136 -14.76 28.65 -6.03
N GLU A 137 -13.71 27.94 -5.60
CA GLU A 137 -12.91 28.21 -4.40
C GLU A 137 -12.17 29.55 -4.52
N ALA A 138 -12.90 30.66 -4.56
CA ALA A 138 -12.37 32.02 -4.68
C ALA A 138 -12.51 32.84 -3.38
N SER A 139 -12.61 32.19 -2.21
CA SER A 139 -12.76 32.92 -0.93
C SER A 139 -11.83 32.49 0.22
N ALA A 140 -10.82 31.66 -0.02
CA ALA A 140 -9.89 31.23 1.03
C ALA A 140 -8.44 31.71 0.79
N GLN A 141 -8.25 32.98 0.39
CA GLN A 141 -6.96 33.68 0.39
C GLN A 141 -7.14 35.19 0.13
N SER A 142 -7.84 35.90 1.02
CA SER A 142 -7.67 37.35 1.18
C SER A 142 -8.11 37.76 2.58
N GLY A 143 -7.12 37.88 3.46
CA GLY A 143 -7.31 38.24 4.86
C GLY A 143 -5.96 38.45 5.55
N GLN A 144 -5.00 39.05 4.86
CA GLN A 144 -3.80 39.60 5.48
C GLN A 144 -3.40 40.90 4.77
N SER A 145 -3.78 42.02 5.38
CA SER A 145 -3.19 43.35 5.22
C SER A 145 -3.60 44.16 6.46
N ASP A 146 -2.70 44.23 7.44
CA ASP A 146 -1.91 45.44 7.73
C ASP A 146 -2.76 46.67 8.11
N GLY A 147 -2.78 46.94 9.41
CA GLY A 147 -3.20 48.21 10.00
C GLY A 147 -2.08 48.73 10.88
N HIS A 148 -1.03 49.27 10.26
CA HIS A 148 -0.05 50.12 10.92
C HIS A 148 -0.67 51.52 11.10
N GLU A 149 -1.18 51.82 12.29
CA GLU A 149 -1.36 53.22 12.72
C GLU A 149 -0.34 53.57 13.79
N HIS A 150 0.62 54.38 13.35
CA HIS A 150 1.58 55.12 14.14
C HIS A 150 0.87 56.28 14.83
N ARG A 151 0.91 56.36 16.18
CA ARG A 151 0.72 57.61 16.91
C ARG A 151 1.51 57.63 18.23
N ILE A 152 2.74 58.12 18.10
CA ILE A 152 3.52 59.00 18.98
C ILE A 152 3.03 59.17 20.43
N ALA A 153 3.76 58.51 21.34
CA ALA A 153 4.52 59.01 22.50
C ALA A 153 3.99 60.08 23.50
N GLU A 154 4.30 59.78 24.78
CA GLU A 154 4.56 60.64 25.96
C GLU A 154 3.38 61.14 26.82
N SER A 155 3.29 60.67 28.08
CA SER A 155 3.96 61.32 29.21
C SER A 155 3.72 60.58 30.53
N GLU A 156 4.66 60.80 31.44
CA GLU A 156 4.98 60.11 32.67
C GLU A 156 4.15 60.63 33.87
N VAL A 157 4.27 59.93 35.01
CA VAL A 157 4.29 60.44 36.40
C VAL A 157 3.21 59.91 37.36
N ALA A 158 3.74 59.27 38.42
CA ALA A 158 3.23 58.98 39.78
C ALA A 158 2.29 57.78 39.99
#